data_AF-A0A2H0RRT3-F1
#
_entry.id   AF-A0A2H0RRT3-F1
#
_cell.length_a   1.000
_cell.length_b   1.000
_cell.length_c   1.000
_cell.angle_alpha   90.00
_cell.angle_beta   90.00
_cell.angle_gamma   90.00
#
_symmetry.space_group_name_H-M   'P 1'
#
loop_
_entity.id
_entity.type
_entity.pdbx_description
1 polymer ?
#
loop_
_entity_poly.entity_id
_entity_poly.type
_entity_poly.pdbx_seq_one_letter_code
_entity_poly.pdbx_strand_id
1 'polypeptide(L)'
;MPHDSIGQFIAHARDKGLDHATIRMLLLSNGWKEKDIARALTQEALTMPVPLPPDTGGAREAFFHLLSFGGLYTTLISVIVLAFTYINRLFPDVALESSPLREGELSTIRWSMAVLIIGFPLLIFMSRAVLKDIAHHQDHAASGNRRWLTYLTLLVTAAAIAGTLVTLVFYLLEGELSIRFLLKVFVALSLSGLTFLYEFQALRFIPGTDVARRLHRTFFWIATSVVVVVLVWGALLIGSPMQERLRKIDERRVEDLQAISSEIYSYIYQDEFPKVIEQEGPLRALPESLDTIAQNARYYRLELADPETGEPYEYTVESGRKAFSLCAVFTDARTHDYDVFWDHPAGRHCFAFDVNDRRF
;
A
#
# COMPACT_ATOMS: atom_id res chain seq x y z
N MET A 1 -50.60 5.37 -3.13
CA MET A 1 -51.67 6.40 -3.19
C MET A 1 -52.04 6.89 -1.78
N PRO A 2 -51.27 7.81 -1.15
CA PRO A 2 -51.71 8.57 0.04
C PRO A 2 -51.77 10.10 -0.17
N HIS A 3 -51.20 10.64 -1.27
CA HIS A 3 -51.14 12.08 -1.51
C HIS A 3 -52.48 12.70 -1.96
N ASP A 4 -53.39 11.88 -2.49
CA ASP A 4 -54.68 12.34 -2.98
C ASP A 4 -55.69 12.59 -1.84
N SER A 5 -55.57 11.84 -0.73
CA SER A 5 -56.47 11.98 0.43
C SER A 5 -56.19 13.21 1.29
N ILE A 6 -54.91 13.62 1.42
CA ILE A 6 -54.55 14.83 2.17
C ILE A 6 -55.00 16.10 1.45
N GLY A 7 -54.87 16.16 0.12
CA GLY A 7 -55.34 17.29 -0.68
C GLY A 7 -56.86 17.44 -0.64
N GLN A 8 -57.60 16.33 -0.78
CA GLN A 8 -59.06 16.34 -0.66
C GLN A 8 -59.54 16.77 0.74
N PHE A 9 -58.84 16.34 1.80
CA PHE A 9 -59.13 16.76 3.17
C PHE A 9 -58.89 18.26 3.38
N ILE A 10 -57.78 18.81 2.90
CA ILE A 10 -57.46 20.24 3.04
C ILE A 10 -58.51 21.07 2.29
N ALA A 11 -58.86 20.70 1.05
CA ALA A 11 -59.90 21.37 0.28
C ALA A 11 -61.26 21.35 0.98
N HIS A 12 -61.67 20.20 1.55
CA HIS A 12 -62.90 20.08 2.33
C HIS A 12 -62.87 20.93 3.61
N ALA A 13 -61.75 20.91 4.34
CA ALA A 13 -61.59 21.69 5.56
C ALA A 13 -61.64 23.21 5.29
N ARG A 14 -61.09 23.65 4.16
CA ARG A 14 -61.17 25.04 3.69
C ARG A 14 -62.57 25.46 3.31
N ASP A 15 -63.34 24.61 2.62
CA ASP A 15 -64.76 24.84 2.33
C ASP A 15 -65.59 25.02 3.62
N LYS A 16 -65.20 24.33 4.70
CA LYS A 16 -65.78 24.50 6.04
C LYS A 16 -65.27 25.71 6.83
N GLY A 17 -64.40 26.54 6.25
CA GLY A 17 -63.91 27.77 6.86
C GLY A 17 -62.79 27.58 7.89
N LEU A 18 -62.14 26.41 7.94
CA LEU A 18 -61.01 26.18 8.83
C LEU A 18 -59.78 26.96 8.37
N ASP A 19 -59.09 27.56 9.34
CA ASP A 19 -57.87 28.33 9.09
C ASP A 19 -56.65 27.41 8.92
N HIS A 20 -55.55 28.01 8.44
CA HIS A 20 -54.34 27.27 8.10
C HIS A 20 -53.72 26.57 9.31
N ALA A 21 -53.78 27.20 10.50
CA ALA A 21 -53.22 26.65 11.71
C ALA A 21 -54.01 25.43 12.21
N THR A 22 -55.34 25.47 12.13
CA THR A 22 -56.20 24.36 12.55
C THR A 22 -56.04 23.15 11.63
N ILE A 23 -55.99 23.34 10.31
CA ILE A 23 -55.79 22.24 9.35
C ILE A 23 -54.42 21.57 9.58
N ARG A 24 -53.36 22.38 9.76
CA ARG A 24 -52.02 21.86 10.08
C ARG A 24 -52.01 21.09 11.40
N MET A 25 -52.70 21.60 12.43
CA MET A 25 -52.81 20.93 13.73
C MET A 25 -53.50 19.57 13.62
N LEU A 26 -54.62 19.48 12.91
CA LEU A 26 -55.38 18.24 12.72
C LEU A 26 -54.59 17.17 11.96
N LEU A 27 -53.81 17.57 10.95
CA LEU A 27 -52.98 16.64 10.20
C LEU A 27 -51.78 16.16 11.03
N LEU A 28 -51.12 17.06 11.77
CA LEU A 28 -50.01 16.69 12.67
C LEU A 28 -50.48 15.76 13.79
N SER A 29 -51.64 16.01 14.39
CA SER A 29 -52.17 15.18 15.48
C SER A 29 -52.56 13.77 15.01
N ASN A 30 -52.80 13.59 13.71
CA ASN A 30 -53.08 12.30 13.08
C ASN A 30 -51.82 11.65 12.46
N GLY A 31 -50.62 12.13 12.80
CA GLY A 31 -49.35 11.50 12.45
C GLY A 31 -48.79 11.83 11.06
N TRP A 32 -49.35 12.81 10.36
CA TRP A 32 -48.77 13.28 9.10
C TRP A 32 -47.47 14.05 9.35
N LYS A 33 -46.47 13.85 8.49
CA LYS A 33 -45.20 14.58 8.59
C LYS A 33 -45.39 16.01 8.14
N GLU A 34 -44.73 16.94 8.84
CA GLU A 34 -44.80 18.38 8.55
C GLU A 34 -44.46 18.73 7.10
N LYS A 35 -43.49 18.01 6.50
CA LYS A 35 -43.09 18.16 5.10
C LYS A 35 -44.22 17.80 4.12
N ASP A 36 -44.99 16.76 4.41
CA ASP A 36 -46.10 16.31 3.55
C ASP A 36 -47.29 17.26 3.65
N ILE A 37 -47.56 17.78 4.85
CA ILE A 37 -48.58 18.81 5.10
C ILE A 37 -48.23 20.11 4.36
N ALA A 38 -46.99 20.59 4.50
CA ALA A 38 -46.51 21.80 3.82
C ALA A 38 -46.57 21.64 2.28
N ARG A 39 -46.22 20.45 1.75
CA ARG A 39 -46.31 20.16 0.32
C ARG A 39 -47.76 20.15 -0.17
N ALA A 40 -48.68 19.51 0.56
CA ALA A 40 -50.08 19.46 0.17
C ALA A 40 -50.75 20.85 0.21
N LEU A 41 -50.47 21.63 1.27
CA LEU A 41 -50.98 23.00 1.40
C LEU A 41 -50.45 23.94 0.30
N THR A 42 -49.19 23.77 -0.10
CA THR A 42 -48.59 24.60 -1.16
C THR A 42 -49.06 24.19 -2.56
N GLN A 43 -49.35 22.91 -2.80
CA GLN A 43 -49.93 22.43 -4.06
C GLN A 43 -51.37 22.94 -4.27
N GLU A 44 -52.16 23.13 -3.21
CA GLU A 44 -53.50 23.69 -3.30
C GLU A 44 -53.48 25.22 -3.42
N ALA A 45 -52.60 25.90 -2.67
CA ALA A 45 -52.59 27.37 -2.59
C ALA A 45 -51.75 28.06 -3.69
N LEU A 46 -50.77 27.37 -4.27
CA LEU A 46 -49.87 27.95 -5.27
C LEU A 46 -50.07 27.27 -6.62
N THR A 47 -50.16 28.07 -7.68
CA THR A 47 -50.16 27.60 -9.08
C THR A 47 -48.77 27.20 -9.58
N MET A 48 -47.73 27.45 -8.78
CA MET A 48 -46.33 27.14 -9.07
C MET A 48 -45.77 26.24 -7.96
N PRO A 49 -45.04 25.16 -8.28
CA PRO A 49 -44.44 24.32 -7.26
C PRO A 49 -43.41 25.11 -6.44
N VAL A 50 -43.37 24.86 -5.13
CA VAL A 50 -42.31 25.38 -4.27
C VAL A 50 -40.97 24.86 -4.80
N PRO A 51 -39.99 25.73 -5.12
CA PRO A 51 -38.68 25.28 -5.58
C PRO A 51 -38.08 24.41 -4.48
N LEU A 52 -37.70 23.17 -4.84
CA LEU A 52 -36.87 22.38 -3.93
C LEU A 52 -35.51 23.08 -3.82
N PRO A 53 -34.91 23.13 -2.61
CA PRO A 53 -33.50 23.51 -2.55
C PRO A 53 -32.73 22.56 -3.48
N PRO A 54 -31.77 23.07 -4.26
CA PRO A 54 -30.88 22.20 -5.04
C PRO A 54 -30.29 21.14 -4.11
N ASP A 55 -30.13 19.91 -4.59
CA ASP A 55 -29.60 18.80 -3.80
C ASP A 55 -28.15 19.11 -3.40
N THR A 56 -27.97 19.81 -2.29
CA THR A 56 -26.67 20.22 -1.78
C THR A 56 -25.98 19.03 -1.14
N GLY A 57 -25.41 18.15 -1.97
CA GLY A 57 -24.44 17.14 -1.54
C GLY A 57 -25.04 15.89 -0.91
N GLY A 58 -25.79 15.10 -1.68
CA GLY A 58 -26.21 13.76 -1.28
C GLY A 58 -25.04 12.80 -0.97
N ALA A 59 -25.29 11.74 -0.20
CA ALA A 59 -24.28 10.76 0.22
C ALA A 59 -23.45 10.16 -0.93
N ARG A 60 -24.05 10.03 -2.11
CA ARG A 60 -23.38 9.58 -3.34
C ARG A 60 -22.26 10.52 -3.76
N GLU A 61 -22.49 11.83 -3.75
CA GLU A 61 -21.49 12.84 -4.13
C GLU A 61 -20.33 12.84 -3.13
N ALA A 62 -20.65 12.77 -1.83
CA ALA A 62 -19.67 12.64 -0.77
C ALA A 62 -18.78 11.40 -0.97
N PHE A 63 -19.38 10.26 -1.32
CA PHE A 63 -18.66 9.01 -1.58
C PHE A 63 -17.67 9.15 -2.75
N PHE A 64 -18.10 9.71 -3.89
CA PHE A 64 -17.20 9.92 -5.04
C PHE A 64 -16.05 10.87 -4.72
N HIS A 65 -16.30 11.91 -3.94
CA HIS A 65 -15.23 12.81 -3.50
C HIS A 65 -14.27 12.12 -2.53
N LEU A 66 -14.78 11.44 -1.50
CA LEU A 66 -13.94 10.69 -0.56
C LEU A 66 -13.06 9.66 -1.28
N LEU A 67 -13.61 8.95 -2.27
CA LEU A 67 -12.86 7.98 -3.05
C LEU A 67 -11.80 8.66 -3.94
N SER A 68 -12.11 9.82 -4.52
CA SER A 68 -11.14 10.61 -5.29
C SER A 68 -10.00 11.12 -4.41
N PHE A 69 -10.30 11.71 -3.25
CA PHE A 69 -9.27 12.18 -2.31
C PHE A 69 -8.47 11.02 -1.71
N GLY A 70 -9.12 9.90 -1.38
CA GLY A 70 -8.43 8.69 -0.93
C GLY A 70 -7.47 8.15 -1.99
N GLY A 71 -7.91 8.12 -3.25
CA GLY A 71 -7.05 7.78 -4.40
C GLY A 71 -5.86 8.75 -4.56
N LEU A 72 -6.09 10.04 -4.33
CA LEU A 72 -5.05 11.07 -4.41
C LEU A 72 -4.00 10.87 -3.32
N TYR A 73 -4.42 10.71 -2.06
CA TYR A 73 -3.49 10.52 -0.95
C TYR A 73 -2.70 9.23 -1.05
N THR A 74 -3.36 8.11 -1.37
CA THR A 74 -2.68 6.81 -1.55
C THR A 74 -1.66 6.88 -2.68
N THR A 75 -2.01 7.48 -3.83
CA THR A 75 -1.06 7.71 -4.93
C THR A 75 0.12 8.57 -4.49
N LEU A 76 -0.15 9.72 -3.85
CA LEU A 76 0.89 10.66 -3.43
C LEU A 76 1.87 10.03 -2.44
N ILE A 77 1.34 9.33 -1.42
CA ILE A 77 2.14 8.63 -0.42
C ILE A 77 2.99 7.55 -1.08
N SER A 78 2.42 6.72 -1.97
CA SER A 78 3.18 5.68 -2.66
C SER A 78 4.28 6.24 -3.56
N VAL A 79 4.05 7.38 -4.23
CA VAL A 79 5.11 8.07 -5.00
C VAL A 79 6.21 8.59 -4.08
N ILE A 80 5.87 9.21 -2.94
CA ILE A 80 6.85 9.71 -1.95
C ILE A 80 7.70 8.56 -1.41
N VAL A 81 7.06 7.47 -0.99
CA VAL A 81 7.75 6.28 -0.46
C VAL A 81 8.72 5.73 -1.49
N LEU A 82 8.27 5.53 -2.75
CA LEU A 82 9.15 5.04 -3.82
C LEU A 82 10.31 5.99 -4.09
N ALA A 83 10.05 7.29 -4.19
CA ALA A 83 11.11 8.27 -4.39
C ALA A 83 12.15 8.22 -3.25
N PHE A 84 11.70 8.08 -2.00
CA PHE A 84 12.59 7.97 -0.85
C PHE A 84 13.42 6.69 -0.88
N THR A 85 12.80 5.55 -1.22
CA THR A 85 13.49 4.27 -1.39
C THR A 85 14.53 4.34 -2.52
N TYR A 86 14.18 4.97 -3.65
CA TYR A 86 15.13 5.14 -4.76
C TYR A 86 16.29 6.06 -4.38
N ILE A 87 16.02 7.15 -3.65
CA ILE A 87 17.06 8.06 -3.15
C ILE A 87 18.00 7.34 -2.20
N ASN A 88 17.50 6.53 -1.27
CA ASN A 88 18.33 5.72 -0.37
C ASN A 88 19.25 4.80 -1.16
N ARG A 89 18.72 4.12 -2.17
CA ARG A 89 19.50 3.20 -2.99
C ARG A 89 20.57 3.87 -3.86
N LEU A 90 20.29 5.08 -4.37
CA LEU A 90 21.25 5.86 -5.17
C LEU A 90 22.32 6.55 -4.32
N PHE A 91 22.01 6.84 -3.05
CA PHE A 91 22.88 7.53 -2.11
C PHE A 91 22.89 6.78 -0.76
N PRO A 92 23.46 5.57 -0.71
CA PRO A 92 23.56 4.78 0.52
C PRO A 92 24.44 5.51 1.54
N ASP A 93 24.15 5.31 2.83
CA ASP A 93 24.98 5.85 3.90
C ASP A 93 25.57 4.76 4.77
N VAL A 94 26.89 4.65 4.64
CA VAL A 94 27.73 3.72 5.38
C VAL A 94 27.66 3.90 6.90
N ALA A 95 27.24 5.07 7.40
CA ALA A 95 27.14 5.34 8.83
C ALA A 95 25.84 4.81 9.47
N LEU A 96 24.77 4.59 8.69
CA LEU A 96 23.45 4.18 9.19
C LEU A 96 23.03 2.77 8.76
N GLU A 97 23.62 2.21 7.70
CA GLU A 97 23.22 0.92 7.13
C GLU A 97 24.20 -0.19 7.54
N SER A 98 23.93 -0.84 8.68
CA SER A 98 24.74 -1.97 9.19
C SER A 98 24.35 -3.34 8.62
N SER A 99 23.33 -3.42 7.78
CA SER A 99 22.93 -4.68 7.12
C SER A 99 22.05 -4.39 5.89
N PRO A 100 22.26 -5.06 4.74
CA PRO A 100 21.39 -4.88 3.60
C PRO A 100 20.08 -5.63 3.85
N LEU A 101 19.10 -5.00 4.52
CA LEU A 101 17.70 -5.43 4.55
C LEU A 101 17.03 -5.23 3.17
N ARG A 102 17.67 -5.77 2.13
CA ARG A 102 17.33 -5.67 0.70
C ARG A 102 15.91 -6.20 0.43
N GLU A 103 15.52 -7.25 1.13
CA GLU A 103 14.16 -7.83 1.09
C GLU A 103 13.07 -6.84 1.53
N GLY A 104 13.28 -6.14 2.64
CA GLY A 104 12.32 -5.18 3.18
C GLY A 104 12.10 -3.99 2.24
N GLU A 105 13.18 -3.49 1.64
CA GLU A 105 13.10 -2.43 0.62
C GLU A 105 12.39 -2.90 -0.64
N LEU A 106 12.75 -4.07 -1.18
CA LEU A 106 12.10 -4.63 -2.38
C LEU A 106 10.61 -4.89 -2.13
N SER A 107 10.24 -5.39 -0.95
CA SER A 107 8.85 -5.52 -0.51
C SER A 107 8.11 -4.19 -0.52
N THR A 108 8.74 -3.14 0.01
CA THR A 108 8.18 -1.77 0.03
C THR A 108 7.97 -1.22 -1.38
N ILE A 109 8.92 -1.47 -2.30
CA ILE A 109 8.79 -1.07 -3.70
C ILE A 109 7.61 -1.82 -4.36
N ARG A 110 7.53 -3.15 -4.20
CA ARG A 110 6.44 -3.98 -4.74
C ARG A 110 5.06 -3.52 -4.26
N TRP A 111 4.92 -3.28 -2.95
CA TRP A 111 3.67 -2.81 -2.35
C TRP A 111 3.26 -1.44 -2.93
N SER A 112 4.20 -0.49 -2.97
CA SER A 112 3.93 0.85 -3.48
C SER A 112 3.58 0.84 -4.96
N MET A 113 4.24 -0.01 -5.76
CA MET A 113 3.90 -0.21 -7.17
C MET A 113 2.48 -0.79 -7.33
N ALA A 114 2.10 -1.79 -6.54
CA ALA A 114 0.75 -2.38 -6.58
C ALA A 114 -0.33 -1.32 -6.26
N VAL A 115 -0.09 -0.48 -5.25
CA VAL A 115 -0.99 0.64 -4.92
C VAL A 115 -1.09 1.63 -6.08
N LEU A 116 0.01 1.95 -6.78
CA LEU A 116 -0.03 2.86 -7.92
C LEU A 116 -0.73 2.26 -9.14
N ILE A 117 -0.49 0.97 -9.44
CA ILE A 117 -1.09 0.27 -10.57
C ILE A 117 -2.62 0.25 -10.47
N ILE A 118 -3.18 0.13 -9.26
CA ILE A 118 -4.63 0.09 -9.05
C ILE A 118 -5.19 1.47 -8.67
N GLY A 119 -4.53 2.14 -7.74
CA GLY A 119 -4.97 3.40 -7.14
C GLY A 119 -4.95 4.57 -8.11
N PHE A 120 -3.95 4.66 -9.00
CA PHE A 120 -3.85 5.77 -9.94
C PHE A 120 -4.93 5.73 -11.03
N PRO A 121 -5.20 4.59 -11.71
CA PRO A 121 -6.35 4.49 -12.62
C PRO A 121 -7.69 4.76 -11.94
N LEU A 122 -7.86 4.28 -10.70
CA LEU A 122 -9.06 4.54 -9.91
C LEU A 122 -9.23 6.03 -9.61
N LEU A 123 -8.16 6.71 -9.20
CA LEU A 123 -8.14 8.17 -8.98
C LEU A 123 -8.55 8.91 -10.25
N ILE A 124 -8.00 8.55 -11.41
CA ILE A 124 -8.33 9.19 -12.68
C ILE A 124 -9.81 8.98 -13.03
N PHE A 125 -10.30 7.75 -12.90
CA PHE A 125 -11.68 7.41 -13.20
C PHE A 125 -12.65 8.20 -12.32
N MET A 126 -12.40 8.23 -11.01
CA MET A 126 -13.26 8.96 -10.06
C MET A 126 -13.17 10.48 -10.27
N SER A 127 -11.97 11.01 -10.52
CA SER A 127 -11.79 12.43 -10.85
C SER A 127 -12.57 12.82 -12.12
N ARG A 128 -12.58 11.96 -13.14
CA ARG A 128 -13.38 12.19 -14.36
C ARG A 128 -14.88 12.11 -14.11
N ALA A 129 -15.32 11.15 -13.29
CA ALA A 129 -16.73 11.03 -12.92
C ALA A 129 -17.21 12.30 -12.21
N VAL A 130 -16.43 12.82 -11.25
CA VAL A 130 -16.71 14.07 -10.55
C VAL A 130 -16.75 15.27 -11.50
N LEU A 131 -15.74 15.43 -12.36
CA LEU A 131 -15.70 16.55 -13.32
C LEU A 131 -16.87 16.51 -14.32
N LYS A 132 -17.28 15.31 -14.75
CA LYS A 132 -18.44 15.13 -15.65
C LYS A 132 -19.75 15.49 -14.94
N ASP A 133 -19.91 15.12 -13.68
CA ASP A 133 -21.10 15.42 -12.90
C ASP A 133 -21.27 16.93 -12.68
N ILE A 134 -20.17 17.62 -12.33
CA ILE A 134 -20.12 19.08 -12.19
C ILE A 134 -20.46 19.80 -13.51
N ALA A 135 -20.08 19.23 -14.66
CA ALA A 135 -20.38 19.83 -15.96
C ALA A 135 -21.87 19.70 -16.35
N HIS A 136 -22.57 18.67 -15.84
CA HIS A 136 -24.00 18.46 -16.12
C HIS A 136 -24.92 19.17 -15.14
N HIS A 137 -24.49 19.39 -13.89
CA HIS A 137 -25.28 20.06 -12.87
C HIS A 137 -24.48 21.21 -12.21
N GLN A 138 -24.66 22.44 -12.72
CA GLN A 138 -23.96 23.63 -12.21
C GLN A 138 -24.18 23.87 -10.71
N ASP A 139 -25.28 23.38 -10.14
CA ASP A 139 -25.59 23.53 -8.71
C ASP A 139 -24.72 22.65 -7.80
N HIS A 140 -24.20 21.53 -8.30
CA HIS A 140 -23.25 20.66 -7.59
C HIS A 140 -21.83 21.23 -7.59
N ALA A 141 -21.51 22.18 -8.48
CA ALA A 141 -20.23 22.87 -8.50
C ALA A 141 -19.93 23.63 -7.20
N ALA A 142 -20.99 24.02 -6.47
CA ALA A 142 -20.95 24.75 -5.21
C ALA A 142 -21.18 23.86 -3.97
N SER A 143 -21.16 22.53 -4.12
CA SER A 143 -21.44 21.62 -3.00
C SER A 143 -20.49 21.86 -1.82
N GLY A 144 -21.05 21.89 -0.61
CA GLY A 144 -20.28 22.10 0.62
C GLY A 144 -19.21 21.03 0.82
N ASN A 145 -19.47 19.81 0.36
CA ASN A 145 -18.60 18.65 0.54
C ASN A 145 -17.29 18.80 -0.25
N ARG A 146 -17.35 19.27 -1.51
CA ARG A 146 -16.15 19.54 -2.31
C ARG A 146 -15.28 20.59 -1.66
N ARG A 147 -15.87 21.72 -1.26
CA ARG A 147 -15.15 22.82 -0.62
C ARG A 147 -14.47 22.36 0.67
N TRP A 148 -15.21 21.66 1.54
CA TRP A 148 -14.67 21.16 2.80
C TRP A 148 -13.48 20.20 2.60
N LEU A 149 -13.61 19.21 1.71
CA LEU A 149 -12.52 18.27 1.42
C LEU A 149 -11.30 18.95 0.76
N THR A 150 -11.53 19.95 -0.08
CA THR A 150 -10.44 20.73 -0.70
C THR A 150 -9.70 21.56 0.36
N TYR A 151 -10.42 22.24 1.25
CA TYR A 151 -9.80 22.97 2.36
C TYR A 151 -9.05 22.05 3.33
N LEU A 152 -9.58 20.85 3.60
CA LEU A 152 -8.88 19.84 4.39
C LEU A 152 -7.56 19.44 3.71
N THR A 153 -7.57 19.23 2.39
CA THR A 153 -6.37 18.90 1.61
C THR A 153 -5.34 20.02 1.61
N LEU A 154 -5.80 21.28 1.50
CA LEU A 154 -4.94 22.46 1.63
C LEU A 154 -4.30 22.56 3.02
N LEU A 155 -5.05 22.25 4.08
CA LEU A 155 -4.51 22.21 5.45
C LEU A 155 -3.44 21.12 5.59
N VAL A 156 -3.72 19.91 5.12
CA VAL A 156 -2.79 18.77 5.20
C VAL A 156 -1.50 19.06 4.41
N THR A 157 -1.61 19.59 3.19
CA THR A 157 -0.45 19.93 2.37
C THR A 157 0.35 21.09 2.95
N ALA A 158 -0.30 22.12 3.49
CA ALA A 158 0.39 23.21 4.19
C ALA A 158 1.12 22.72 5.45
N ALA A 159 0.50 21.83 6.24
CA ALA A 159 1.13 21.21 7.40
C ALA A 159 2.32 20.33 7.00
N ALA A 160 2.21 19.57 5.91
CA ALA A 160 3.31 18.77 5.38
C ALA A 160 4.50 19.64 4.93
N ILE A 161 4.24 20.77 4.25
CA ILE A 161 5.28 21.74 3.88
C ILE A 161 5.95 22.30 5.14
N ALA A 162 5.17 22.78 6.11
CA ALA A 162 5.69 23.34 7.35
C ALA A 162 6.52 22.31 8.13
N GLY A 163 6.01 21.10 8.31
CA GLY A 163 6.73 19.99 8.95
C GLY A 163 8.03 19.66 8.24
N THR A 164 8.02 19.60 6.90
CA THR A 164 9.23 19.35 6.09
C THR A 164 10.28 20.45 6.28
N LEU A 165 9.86 21.72 6.33
CA LEU A 165 10.77 22.84 6.59
C LEU A 165 11.33 22.83 8.01
N VAL A 166 10.51 22.47 9.01
CA VAL A 166 10.97 22.28 10.40
C VAL A 166 12.02 21.18 10.46
N THR A 167 11.77 20.03 9.85
CA THR A 167 12.74 18.92 9.77
C THR A 167 14.03 19.35 9.07
N LEU A 168 13.94 20.10 7.96
CA LEU A 168 15.11 20.64 7.27
C LEU A 168 15.96 21.54 8.19
N VAL A 169 15.33 22.47 8.91
CA VAL A 169 16.03 23.35 9.84
C VAL A 169 16.62 22.57 11.01
N PHE A 170 15.88 21.61 11.56
CA PHE A 170 16.35 20.76 12.65
C PHE A 170 17.66 20.05 12.30
N TYR A 171 17.69 19.30 11.19
CA TYR A 171 18.90 18.58 10.75
C TYR A 171 20.01 19.53 10.26
N LEU A 172 19.66 20.72 9.75
CA LEU A 172 20.64 21.77 9.46
C LEU A 172 21.35 22.25 10.73
N LEU A 173 20.61 22.42 11.83
CA LEU A 173 21.17 22.85 13.12
C LEU A 173 22.01 21.76 13.79
N GLU A 174 21.69 20.48 13.57
CA GLU A 174 22.52 19.35 14.01
C GLU A 174 23.80 19.18 13.16
N GLY A 175 23.87 19.82 11.98
CA GLY A 175 24.99 19.68 11.04
C GLY A 175 24.95 18.37 10.25
N GLU A 176 23.83 17.67 10.23
CA GLU A 176 23.65 16.33 9.64
C GLU A 176 23.04 16.37 8.22
N LEU A 177 23.28 17.44 7.46
CA LEU A 177 22.77 17.56 6.10
C LEU A 177 23.50 16.61 5.13
N SER A 178 22.85 15.51 4.80
CA SER A 178 23.27 14.60 3.72
C SER A 178 22.57 14.91 2.38
N ILE A 179 23.22 14.56 1.26
CA ILE A 179 22.65 14.74 -0.08
C ILE A 179 21.29 14.03 -0.21
N ARG A 180 21.19 12.78 0.27
CA ARG A 180 19.93 12.02 0.29
C ARG A 180 18.83 12.72 1.10
N PHE A 181 19.17 13.35 2.22
CA PHE A 181 18.20 14.07 3.04
C PHE A 181 17.66 15.28 2.27
N LEU A 182 18.56 16.06 1.65
CA LEU A 182 18.16 17.21 0.82
C LEU A 182 17.27 16.79 -0.36
N LEU A 183 17.59 15.67 -1.03
CA LEU A 183 16.75 15.14 -2.11
C LEU A 183 15.36 14.70 -1.61
N LYS A 184 15.28 14.05 -0.45
CA LYS A 184 13.98 13.66 0.17
C LYS A 184 13.14 14.89 0.53
N VAL A 185 13.75 15.90 1.14
CA VAL A 185 13.11 17.18 1.44
C VAL A 185 12.62 17.85 0.16
N PHE A 186 13.44 17.89 -0.89
CA PHE A 186 13.06 18.44 -2.19
C PHE A 186 11.85 17.73 -2.81
N VAL A 187 11.82 16.40 -2.79
CA VAL A 187 10.69 15.60 -3.27
C VAL A 187 9.42 15.90 -2.45
N ALA A 188 9.52 15.90 -1.12
CA ALA A 188 8.39 16.17 -0.25
C ALA A 188 7.81 17.57 -0.46
N LEU A 189 8.65 18.61 -0.54
CA LEU A 189 8.23 19.99 -0.81
C LEU A 189 7.65 20.15 -2.22
N SER A 190 8.24 19.51 -3.23
CA SER A 190 7.75 19.60 -4.61
C SER A 190 6.36 18.97 -4.74
N LEU A 191 6.15 17.77 -4.18
CA LEU A 191 4.89 17.04 -4.28
C LEU A 191 3.78 17.69 -3.44
N SER A 192 4.08 18.10 -2.21
CA SER A 192 3.12 18.82 -1.37
C SER A 192 2.80 20.22 -1.92
N GLY A 193 3.80 20.95 -2.40
CA GLY A 193 3.64 22.27 -3.01
C GLY A 193 2.85 22.25 -4.31
N LEU A 194 3.13 21.32 -5.22
CA LEU A 194 2.35 21.16 -6.45
C LEU A 194 0.90 20.78 -6.17
N THR A 195 0.66 19.91 -5.19
CA THR A 195 -0.69 19.53 -4.75
C THR A 195 -1.43 20.73 -4.16
N PHE A 196 -0.77 21.49 -3.27
CA PHE A 196 -1.33 22.71 -2.71
C PHE A 196 -1.69 23.73 -3.80
N LEU A 197 -0.77 23.99 -4.73
CA LEU A 197 -0.98 24.92 -5.84
C LEU A 197 -2.14 24.50 -6.74
N TYR A 198 -2.26 23.20 -7.04
CA TYR A 198 -3.38 22.65 -7.80
C TYR A 198 -4.71 22.91 -7.10
N GLU A 199 -4.86 22.48 -5.84
CA GLU A 199 -6.11 22.61 -5.10
C GLU A 199 -6.48 24.10 -4.88
N PHE A 200 -5.48 24.93 -4.62
CA PHE A 200 -5.68 26.37 -4.45
C PHE A 200 -6.16 27.04 -5.73
N GLN A 201 -5.60 26.68 -6.88
CA GLN A 201 -6.06 27.16 -8.18
C GLN A 201 -7.44 26.58 -8.54
N ALA A 202 -7.69 25.32 -8.24
CA ALA A 202 -8.97 24.65 -8.46
C ALA A 202 -10.13 25.27 -7.65
N LEU A 203 -9.85 25.90 -6.51
CA LEU A 203 -10.82 26.73 -5.77
C LEU A 203 -11.08 28.09 -6.41
N ARG A 204 -10.07 28.69 -7.06
CA ARG A 204 -10.17 30.02 -7.65
C ARG A 204 -10.91 30.04 -8.99
N PHE A 205 -10.82 28.95 -9.76
CA PHE A 205 -11.43 28.91 -11.09
C PHE A 205 -12.90 28.48 -11.05
N ILE A 206 -13.75 29.21 -11.77
CA ILE A 206 -15.15 28.85 -11.99
C ILE A 206 -15.19 27.56 -12.85
N PRO A 207 -15.87 26.51 -12.38
CA PRO A 207 -16.03 25.27 -13.15
C PRO A 207 -16.65 25.52 -14.52
N GLY A 208 -16.12 24.87 -15.56
CA GLY A 208 -16.58 25.00 -16.95
C GLY A 208 -15.77 25.95 -17.84
N THR A 209 -14.86 26.74 -17.27
CA THR A 209 -13.96 27.62 -18.06
C THR A 209 -12.84 26.84 -18.78
N ASP A 210 -12.35 27.35 -19.91
CA ASP A 210 -11.23 26.75 -20.65
C ASP A 210 -9.91 26.76 -19.85
N VAL A 211 -9.77 27.70 -18.91
CA VAL A 211 -8.62 27.77 -18.00
C VAL A 211 -8.64 26.60 -17.02
N ALA A 212 -9.79 26.31 -16.40
CA ALA A 212 -9.96 25.15 -15.53
C ALA A 212 -9.71 23.84 -16.30
N ARG A 213 -10.23 23.70 -17.52
CA ARG A 213 -9.99 22.52 -18.36
C ARG A 213 -8.51 22.31 -18.68
N ARG A 214 -7.78 23.39 -18.99
CA ARG A 214 -6.33 23.33 -19.23
C ARG A 214 -5.57 22.91 -17.98
N LEU A 215 -5.90 23.49 -16.82
CA LEU A 215 -5.29 23.14 -15.54
C LEU A 215 -5.44 21.64 -15.21
N HIS A 216 -6.66 21.11 -15.26
CA HIS A 216 -6.89 19.68 -15.01
C HIS A 216 -6.15 18.78 -16.01
N ARG A 217 -6.07 19.19 -17.28
CA ARG A 217 -5.35 18.44 -18.31
C ARG A 217 -3.83 18.45 -18.09
N THR A 218 -3.25 19.59 -17.73
CA THR A 218 -1.80 19.67 -17.47
C THR A 218 -1.42 18.84 -16.26
N PHE A 219 -2.18 18.95 -15.16
CA PHE A 219 -1.94 18.15 -13.96
C PHE A 219 -2.13 16.65 -14.21
N PHE A 220 -3.13 16.26 -15.01
CA PHE A 220 -3.31 14.87 -15.44
C PHE A 220 -2.06 14.32 -16.14
N TRP A 221 -1.50 15.06 -17.11
CA TRP A 221 -0.31 14.60 -17.85
C TRP A 221 0.94 14.57 -16.98
N ILE A 222 1.14 15.57 -16.11
CA ILE A 222 2.26 15.60 -15.16
C ILE A 222 2.17 14.41 -14.20
N ALA A 223 1.02 14.21 -13.55
CA ALA A 223 0.82 13.10 -12.61
C ALA A 223 1.00 11.73 -13.30
N THR A 224 0.46 11.57 -14.50
CA THR A 224 0.62 10.34 -15.30
C THR A 224 2.10 10.10 -15.63
N SER A 225 2.82 11.13 -16.06
CA SER A 225 4.26 11.02 -16.35
C SER A 225 5.05 10.61 -15.10
N VAL A 226 4.78 11.23 -13.95
CA VAL A 226 5.47 10.89 -12.69
C VAL A 226 5.21 9.43 -12.31
N VAL A 227 3.95 8.99 -12.33
CA VAL A 227 3.58 7.60 -11.99
C VAL A 227 4.23 6.61 -12.95
N VAL A 228 4.21 6.87 -14.26
CA VAL A 228 4.84 6.00 -15.26
C VAL A 228 6.35 5.90 -15.02
N VAL A 229 7.04 7.03 -14.80
CA VAL A 229 8.49 7.02 -14.53
C VAL A 229 8.81 6.22 -13.28
N VAL A 230 8.08 6.44 -12.18
CA VAL A 230 8.31 5.74 -10.91
C VAL A 230 8.03 4.24 -11.02
N LEU A 231 6.99 3.83 -11.76
CA LEU A 231 6.66 2.43 -12.02
C LEU A 231 7.70 1.75 -12.91
N VAL A 232 8.13 2.40 -13.99
CA VAL A 232 9.16 1.86 -14.90
C VAL A 232 10.46 1.68 -14.15
N TRP A 233 10.89 2.69 -13.36
CA TRP A 233 12.10 2.57 -12.56
C TRP A 233 12.01 1.45 -11.51
N GLY A 234 10.87 1.31 -10.84
CA GLY A 234 10.63 0.22 -9.89
C GLY A 234 10.68 -1.16 -10.53
N ALA A 235 10.08 -1.31 -11.71
CA ALA A 235 10.10 -2.56 -12.48
C ALA A 235 11.52 -2.94 -12.91
N LEU A 236 12.34 -1.95 -13.31
CA LEU A 236 13.75 -2.18 -13.65
C LEU A 236 14.58 -2.63 -12.43
N LEU A 237 14.24 -2.17 -11.22
CA LEU A 237 14.96 -2.52 -9.99
C LEU A 237 14.58 -3.89 -9.41
N ILE A 238 13.29 -4.25 -9.41
CA ILE A 238 12.83 -5.52 -8.83
C ILE A 238 13.04 -6.70 -9.79
N GLY A 239 13.02 -6.45 -11.10
CA GLY A 239 12.99 -7.51 -12.10
C GLY A 239 11.59 -8.10 -12.27
N SER A 240 11.51 -9.24 -12.96
CA SER A 240 10.22 -9.86 -13.30
C SER A 240 9.66 -10.71 -12.14
N PRO A 241 8.33 -10.86 -12.02
CA PRO A 241 7.72 -11.74 -11.02
C PRO A 241 8.18 -13.21 -11.11
N MET A 242 8.56 -13.66 -12.31
CA MET A 242 9.07 -15.03 -12.51
C MET A 242 10.46 -15.21 -11.90
N GLN A 243 11.38 -14.27 -12.13
CA GLN A 243 12.70 -14.27 -11.51
C GLN A 243 12.59 -14.25 -9.99
N GLU A 244 11.67 -13.44 -9.46
CA GLU A 244 11.47 -13.34 -8.03
C GLU A 244 10.92 -14.64 -7.41
N ARG A 245 10.13 -15.40 -8.17
CA ARG A 245 9.69 -16.74 -7.75
C ARG A 245 10.85 -17.72 -7.72
N LEU A 246 11.71 -17.70 -8.73
CA LEU A 246 12.90 -18.56 -8.81
C LEU A 246 13.87 -18.26 -7.67
N ARG A 247 14.10 -16.97 -7.35
CA ARG A 247 14.90 -16.56 -6.18
C ARG A 247 14.37 -17.14 -4.87
N LYS A 248 13.04 -17.08 -4.66
CA LYS A 248 12.41 -17.66 -3.45
C LYS A 248 12.50 -19.18 -3.38
N ILE A 249 12.50 -19.85 -4.53
CA ILE A 249 12.73 -21.30 -4.60
C ILE A 249 14.17 -21.60 -4.19
N ASP A 250 15.15 -20.83 -4.69
CA ASP A 250 16.56 -20.97 -4.29
C ASP A 250 16.78 -20.66 -2.79
N GLU A 251 16.14 -19.62 -2.25
CA GLU A 251 16.15 -19.34 -0.82
C GLU A 251 15.56 -20.49 -0.02
N ARG A 252 14.46 -21.09 -0.50
CA ARG A 252 13.88 -22.26 0.14
C ARG A 252 14.82 -23.47 0.11
N ARG A 253 15.52 -23.70 -1.00
CA ARG A 253 16.56 -24.74 -1.09
C ARG A 253 17.63 -24.53 -0.03
N VAL A 254 18.12 -23.29 0.15
CA VAL A 254 19.11 -22.96 1.20
C VAL A 254 18.54 -23.21 2.60
N GLU A 255 17.30 -22.78 2.88
CA GLU A 255 16.63 -23.03 4.18
C GLU A 255 16.51 -24.53 4.48
N ASP A 256 16.10 -25.34 3.49
CA ASP A 256 15.97 -26.79 3.64
C ASP A 256 17.34 -27.42 3.92
N LEU A 257 18.38 -27.03 3.18
CA LEU A 257 19.75 -27.53 3.41
C LEU A 257 20.30 -27.11 4.78
N GLN A 258 20.02 -25.89 5.24
CA GLN A 258 20.36 -25.41 6.58
C GLN A 258 19.70 -26.25 7.67
N ALA A 259 18.41 -26.54 7.51
CA ALA A 259 17.67 -27.40 8.44
C ALA A 259 18.24 -28.83 8.46
N ILE A 260 18.54 -29.40 7.29
CA ILE A 260 19.15 -30.73 7.17
C ILE A 260 20.53 -30.74 7.85
N SER A 261 21.40 -29.76 7.58
CA SER A 261 22.71 -29.71 8.20
C SER A 261 22.62 -29.57 9.72
N SER A 262 21.69 -28.74 10.22
CA SER A 262 21.48 -28.54 11.64
C SER A 262 21.03 -29.82 12.36
N GLU A 263 20.10 -30.58 11.76
CA GLU A 263 19.67 -31.87 12.31
C GLU A 263 20.75 -32.96 12.20
N ILE A 264 21.58 -32.96 11.14
CA ILE A 264 22.77 -33.84 11.06
C ILE A 264 23.73 -33.53 12.21
N TYR A 265 24.04 -32.25 12.47
CA TYR A 265 24.91 -31.87 13.57
C TYR A 265 24.30 -32.22 14.93
N SER A 266 23.01 -31.95 15.17
CA SER A 266 22.29 -32.40 16.38
C SER A 266 22.38 -33.92 16.56
N TYR A 267 22.22 -34.70 15.50
CA TYR A 267 22.33 -36.16 15.54
C TYR A 267 23.74 -36.63 15.94
N ILE A 268 24.78 -36.03 15.36
CA ILE A 268 26.19 -36.37 15.64
C ILE A 268 26.57 -36.02 17.08
N TYR A 269 26.17 -34.83 17.53
CA TYR A 269 26.46 -34.29 18.86
C TYR A 269 25.46 -34.73 19.95
N GLN A 270 24.48 -35.57 19.59
CA GLN A 270 23.52 -36.18 20.52
C GLN A 270 22.72 -35.18 21.36
N ASP A 271 22.32 -34.04 20.78
CA ASP A 271 21.68 -32.90 21.47
C ASP A 271 22.49 -32.26 22.61
N GLU A 272 23.75 -32.68 22.82
CA GLU A 272 24.71 -31.96 23.66
C GLU A 272 25.33 -30.82 22.85
N PHE A 273 24.57 -29.73 22.65
CA PHE A 273 25.17 -28.48 22.19
C PHE A 273 26.26 -28.08 23.20
N PRO A 274 27.54 -27.94 22.79
CA PRO A 274 28.61 -27.77 23.74
C PRO A 274 28.41 -26.45 24.48
N LYS A 275 28.17 -26.53 25.80
CA LYS A 275 28.24 -25.34 26.66
C LYS A 275 29.67 -24.78 26.76
N VAL A 276 30.68 -25.50 26.25
CA VAL A 276 32.09 -25.13 26.20
C VAL A 276 32.77 -25.79 24.99
N ILE A 277 33.57 -25.03 24.24
CA ILE A 277 34.28 -25.45 23.01
C ILE A 277 35.20 -26.67 23.23
N GLU A 278 35.57 -27.00 24.46
CA GLU A 278 36.63 -27.96 24.78
C GLU A 278 36.20 -29.41 25.03
N GLN A 279 34.91 -29.75 25.11
CA GLN A 279 34.52 -31.15 25.36
C GLN A 279 34.46 -31.96 24.06
N GLU A 280 35.44 -32.85 23.89
CA GLU A 280 35.47 -33.95 22.91
C GLU A 280 34.59 -35.11 23.41
N GLY A 281 33.27 -34.92 23.40
CA GLY A 281 32.33 -36.02 23.60
C GLY A 281 32.40 -37.03 22.45
N PRO A 282 31.97 -38.30 22.66
CA PRO A 282 31.97 -39.30 21.61
C PRO A 282 30.96 -38.92 20.50
N LEU A 283 31.49 -38.54 19.34
CA LEU A 283 30.71 -38.26 18.13
C LEU A 283 30.05 -39.56 17.63
N ARG A 284 28.77 -39.49 17.25
CA ARG A 284 28.17 -40.59 16.47
C ARG A 284 28.75 -40.63 15.06
N ALA A 285 28.69 -41.80 14.44
CA ALA A 285 28.99 -41.93 13.02
C ALA A 285 27.98 -41.12 12.18
N LEU A 286 28.45 -40.57 11.06
CA LEU A 286 27.58 -39.91 10.08
C LEU A 286 26.43 -40.85 9.65
N PRO A 287 25.21 -40.32 9.46
CA PRO A 287 24.08 -41.11 9.01
C PRO A 287 24.36 -41.68 7.60
N GLU A 288 23.86 -42.88 7.32
CA GLU A 288 24.01 -43.50 5.99
C GLU A 288 23.07 -42.86 4.95
N SER A 289 21.99 -42.23 5.40
CA SER A 289 20.97 -41.60 4.54
C SER A 289 20.25 -40.46 5.26
N LEU A 290 19.71 -39.53 4.45
CA LEU A 290 18.86 -38.45 4.97
C LEU A 290 17.56 -38.97 5.60
N ASP A 291 17.02 -40.11 5.14
CA ASP A 291 15.84 -40.74 5.74
C ASP A 291 16.05 -41.09 7.22
N THR A 292 17.28 -41.48 7.59
CA THR A 292 17.63 -41.78 8.98
C THR A 292 17.52 -40.54 9.84
N ILE A 293 17.90 -39.37 9.31
CA ILE A 293 17.79 -38.10 10.03
C ILE A 293 16.33 -37.66 10.08
N ALA A 294 15.57 -37.74 8.98
CA ALA A 294 14.16 -37.38 8.98
C ALA A 294 13.29 -38.20 9.95
N GLN A 295 13.60 -39.49 10.14
CA GLN A 295 12.90 -40.34 11.13
C GLN A 295 13.23 -39.97 12.58
N ASN A 296 14.39 -39.38 12.82
CA ASN A 296 14.87 -39.01 14.15
C ASN A 296 14.76 -37.50 14.43
N ALA A 297 14.32 -36.70 13.47
CA ALA A 297 14.21 -35.25 13.59
C ALA A 297 13.24 -34.89 14.73
N ARG A 298 13.71 -34.05 15.65
CA ARG A 298 12.97 -33.73 16.90
C ARG A 298 12.28 -32.38 16.87
N TYR A 299 12.88 -31.41 16.19
CA TYR A 299 12.45 -30.01 16.27
C TYR A 299 11.66 -29.58 15.03
N TYR A 300 12.10 -30.01 13.85
CA TYR A 300 11.47 -29.64 12.59
C TYR A 300 11.21 -30.86 11.72
N ARG A 301 10.13 -30.82 10.94
CA ARG A 301 9.93 -31.77 9.85
C ARG A 301 10.86 -31.36 8.72
N LEU A 302 11.78 -32.25 8.35
CA LEU A 302 12.71 -32.02 7.25
C LEU A 302 12.02 -32.20 5.91
N GLU A 303 12.12 -31.18 5.06
CA GLU A 303 11.82 -31.28 3.65
C GLU A 303 13.09 -31.79 2.95
N LEU A 304 13.09 -33.05 2.53
CA LEU A 304 14.26 -33.70 1.93
C LEU A 304 14.30 -33.59 0.40
N ALA A 305 13.29 -32.99 -0.21
CA ALA A 305 13.14 -32.93 -1.66
C ALA A 305 13.13 -31.49 -2.14
N ASP A 306 13.69 -31.28 -3.33
CA ASP A 306 13.71 -30.01 -4.02
C ASP A 306 12.27 -29.54 -4.29
N PRO A 307 11.90 -28.30 -3.89
CA PRO A 307 10.53 -27.82 -3.95
C PRO A 307 9.99 -27.59 -5.37
N GLU A 308 10.85 -27.59 -6.39
CA GLU A 308 10.47 -27.43 -7.80
C GLU A 308 10.42 -28.76 -8.53
N THR A 309 11.43 -29.62 -8.33
CA THR A 309 11.57 -30.88 -9.08
C THR A 309 11.00 -32.10 -8.34
N GLY A 310 10.91 -32.04 -7.01
CA GLY A 310 10.50 -33.16 -6.16
C GLY A 310 11.57 -34.25 -5.98
N GLU A 311 12.76 -34.07 -6.56
CA GLU A 311 13.89 -34.98 -6.38
C GLU A 311 14.53 -34.77 -5.00
N PRO A 312 14.99 -35.85 -4.32
CA PRO A 312 15.65 -35.72 -3.02
C PRO A 312 16.97 -34.95 -3.13
N TYR A 313 17.29 -34.14 -2.12
CA TYR A 313 18.59 -33.48 -2.03
C TYR A 313 19.72 -34.50 -1.99
N GLU A 314 20.82 -34.19 -2.66
CA GLU A 314 21.96 -35.08 -2.75
C GLU A 314 22.79 -34.99 -1.47
N TYR A 315 22.99 -36.13 -0.81
CA TYR A 315 23.82 -36.27 0.38
C TYR A 315 24.92 -37.28 0.11
N THR A 316 26.18 -36.87 0.30
CA THR A 316 27.33 -37.77 0.16
C THR A 316 28.26 -37.66 1.36
N VAL A 317 28.74 -38.82 1.84
CA VAL A 317 29.73 -38.91 2.91
C VAL A 317 31.12 -39.06 2.30
N GLU A 318 32.05 -38.19 2.65
CA GLU A 318 33.41 -38.23 2.12
C GLU A 318 34.25 -39.37 2.74
N SER A 319 35.32 -39.72 2.02
CA SER A 319 36.25 -40.78 2.41
C SER A 319 36.86 -40.50 3.79
N GLY A 320 36.49 -41.29 4.79
CA GLY A 320 36.92 -41.13 6.18
C GLY A 320 35.81 -40.84 7.19
N ARG A 321 34.55 -40.65 6.74
CA ARG A 321 33.35 -40.42 7.60
C ARG A 321 33.49 -39.22 8.56
N LYS A 322 34.30 -38.24 8.20
CA LYS A 322 34.50 -36.99 8.95
C LYS A 322 34.01 -35.74 8.21
N ALA A 323 33.61 -35.88 6.96
CA ALA A 323 33.04 -34.81 6.17
C ALA A 323 31.85 -35.35 5.36
N PHE A 324 30.91 -34.46 5.08
CA PHE A 324 29.76 -34.74 4.22
C PHE A 324 29.49 -33.53 3.32
N SER A 325 28.78 -33.76 2.22
CA SER A 325 28.30 -32.68 1.37
C SER A 325 26.81 -32.78 1.12
N LEU A 326 26.19 -31.61 1.01
CA LEU A 326 24.79 -31.42 0.62
C LEU A 326 24.75 -30.63 -0.68
N CYS A 327 24.09 -31.17 -1.71
CA CYS A 327 23.99 -30.51 -3.00
C CYS A 327 22.55 -30.21 -3.40
N ALA A 328 22.37 -29.09 -4.09
CA ALA A 328 21.14 -28.71 -4.76
C ALA A 328 21.46 -28.07 -6.12
N VAL A 329 20.44 -27.91 -6.96
CA VAL A 329 20.54 -27.22 -8.25
C VAL A 329 19.87 -25.86 -8.11
N PHE A 330 20.66 -24.79 -8.17
CA PHE A 330 20.16 -23.43 -8.01
C PHE A 330 19.92 -22.77 -9.35
N THR A 331 18.91 -21.90 -9.41
CA THR A 331 18.55 -21.20 -10.65
C THR A 331 19.42 -19.97 -10.84
N ASP A 332 19.59 -19.19 -9.78
CA ASP A 332 20.36 -17.95 -9.76
C ASP A 332 21.59 -18.06 -8.85
N ALA A 333 22.54 -17.16 -9.06
CA ALA A 333 23.69 -17.02 -8.17
C ALA A 333 23.30 -16.22 -6.91
N ARG A 334 23.80 -16.66 -5.77
CA ARG A 334 23.63 -16.02 -4.47
C ARG A 334 24.96 -15.48 -3.96
N THR A 335 24.99 -14.20 -3.63
CA THR A 335 26.12 -13.51 -2.98
C THR A 335 25.59 -12.55 -1.92
N HIS A 336 25.80 -12.86 -0.65
CA HIS A 336 25.35 -12.04 0.48
C HIS A 336 26.53 -11.64 1.38
N ASP A 337 26.41 -10.48 2.03
CA ASP A 337 27.39 -10.02 3.02
C ASP A 337 27.30 -10.79 4.36
N TYR A 338 26.24 -11.58 4.53
CA TYR A 338 25.96 -12.45 5.67
C TYR A 338 25.66 -13.86 5.18
N ASP A 339 25.80 -14.87 6.05
CA ASP A 339 25.65 -16.28 5.70
C ASP A 339 26.49 -16.71 4.48
N VAL A 340 27.69 -16.13 4.34
CA VAL A 340 28.59 -16.27 3.18
C VAL A 340 28.91 -17.73 2.83
N PHE A 341 28.87 -18.64 3.81
CA PHE A 341 29.02 -20.08 3.56
C PHE A 341 27.98 -20.63 2.57
N TRP A 342 26.78 -20.05 2.58
CA TRP A 342 25.65 -20.46 1.76
C TRP A 342 25.57 -19.69 0.43
N ASP A 343 26.61 -18.95 0.06
CA ASP A 343 26.73 -18.36 -1.27
C ASP A 343 27.04 -19.44 -2.31
N HIS A 344 26.43 -19.32 -3.48
CA HIS A 344 26.54 -20.33 -4.54
C HIS A 344 26.41 -19.69 -5.94
N PRO A 345 27.04 -20.27 -6.98
CA PRO A 345 26.74 -19.92 -8.36
C PRO A 345 25.37 -20.49 -8.79
N ALA A 346 24.89 -20.07 -9.96
CA ALA A 346 23.80 -20.76 -10.62
C ALA A 346 24.24 -22.17 -11.06
N GLY A 347 23.32 -23.13 -11.03
CA GLY A 347 23.54 -24.54 -11.35
C GLY A 347 23.73 -25.43 -10.12
N ARG A 348 24.24 -26.66 -10.34
CA ARG A 348 24.50 -27.61 -9.25
C ARG A 348 25.64 -27.10 -8.37
N HIS A 349 25.38 -26.94 -7.09
CA HIS A 349 26.39 -26.56 -6.09
C HIS A 349 26.29 -27.48 -4.86
N CYS A 350 27.44 -27.79 -4.26
CA CYS A 350 27.56 -28.67 -3.10
C CYS A 350 28.26 -27.92 -1.97
N PHE A 351 27.61 -27.86 -0.81
CA PHE A 351 28.18 -27.33 0.41
C PHE A 351 28.90 -28.45 1.15
N ALA A 352 30.17 -28.24 1.49
CA ALA A 352 31.00 -29.22 2.20
C ALA A 352 31.05 -28.87 3.70
N PHE A 353 30.81 -29.89 4.53
CA PHE A 353 30.79 -29.78 5.98
C PHE A 353 31.84 -30.71 6.58
N ASP A 354 32.68 -30.18 7.48
CA ASP A 354 33.56 -30.96 8.33
C ASP A 354 32.88 -31.15 9.68
N VAL A 355 32.79 -32.41 10.14
CA VAL A 355 32.17 -32.75 11.42
C VAL A 355 32.90 -32.09 12.60
N ASN A 356 34.21 -31.84 12.46
CA ASN A 356 35.02 -31.20 13.50
C ASN A 356 34.89 -29.66 13.47
N ASP A 357 34.36 -29.09 12.39
CA ASP A 357 34.13 -27.66 12.27
C ASP A 357 32.79 -27.30 12.94
N ARG A 358 32.87 -26.84 14.20
CA ARG A 358 31.73 -26.50 15.05
C ARG A 358 31.12 -25.12 14.76
N ARG A 359 31.33 -24.57 13.56
CA ARG A 359 30.79 -23.26 13.15
C ARG A 359 29.32 -23.31 12.71
N PHE A 360 28.72 -24.50 12.63
CA PHE A 360 27.42 -24.76 12.02
C PHE A 360 26.42 -25.40 12.99
#